data_AF-A0AAJ6VUL2-F1
#
_entry.id   AF-A0AAJ6VUL2-F1
#
_cell.length_a   1.000
_cell.length_b   1.000
_cell.length_c   1.000
_cell.angle_alpha   90.00
_cell.angle_beta   90.00
_cell.angle_gamma   90.00
#
_symmetry.space_group_name_H-M   'P 1'
#
loop_
_entity.id
_entity.type
_entity.pdbx_description
1 polymer ?
#
loop_
_entity_poly.entity_id
_entity_poly.type
_entity_poly.pdbx_seq_one_letter_code
_entity_poly.pdbx_strand_id
1 'polypeptide(L)'
;MANLFLESMQNDGEWPWEEKAREQLNDDPETYEQKLSALKDKIKAWSATQPKLRPQLDDSFLMAFLRTRKFDERLAFKSYKNFYRVRLCNPGKLFVVGRGPKFYSKYYDKPIVSLLKQRNPLDGSLVFIYSFRNFNIGENSMIDVFNAIFLIIMEVVVDPSVQTHGIRIIIDFTGVSFAAVKSVMAKMYYHKASQLAQTSCPWHVKGFHALETPKWILGMARILQLAFLPREQRDVMHFHGRLAELHDFVSPSILPDILGGSAGKWEGSWMKEAVEKIHDGVVKKSHYGFVES
;
A
#
# COMPACT_ATOMS: atom_id res chain seq x y z
N MET A 1 -3.45 13.68 -15.44
CA MET A 1 -4.54 14.06 -14.51
C MET A 1 -3.94 14.10 -13.13
N ALA A 2 -4.20 15.17 -12.38
CA ALA A 2 -3.71 15.29 -11.02
C ALA A 2 -4.47 14.31 -10.10
N ASN A 3 -3.77 13.78 -9.09
CA ASN A 3 -4.31 12.77 -8.19
C ASN A 3 -5.04 13.45 -7.05
N LEU A 4 -6.38 13.40 -7.05
CA LEU A 4 -7.26 14.06 -6.07
C LEU A 4 -6.89 13.76 -4.60
N PHE A 5 -6.34 12.57 -4.33
CA PHE A 5 -5.87 12.24 -2.99
C PHE A 5 -4.62 13.01 -2.62
N LEU A 6 -3.62 13.03 -3.51
CA LEU A 6 -2.35 13.72 -3.29
C LEU A 6 -2.52 15.24 -3.28
N GLU A 7 -3.45 15.79 -4.05
CA GLU A 7 -3.81 17.22 -3.98
C GLU A 7 -4.34 17.64 -2.60
N SER A 8 -4.81 16.69 -1.80
CA SER A 8 -5.28 16.95 -0.43
C SER A 8 -4.15 16.88 0.60
N MET A 9 -2.92 16.55 0.19
CA MET A 9 -1.73 16.60 1.04
C MET A 9 -1.30 18.06 1.27
N GLN A 10 -0.81 18.37 2.47
CA GLN A 10 -0.50 19.73 2.90
C GLN A 10 0.99 19.98 2.82
N ASN A 11 1.42 21.03 2.13
CA ASN A 11 2.83 21.41 2.02
C ASN A 11 3.73 20.28 1.47
N ASP A 12 3.22 19.45 0.55
CA ASP A 12 3.96 18.28 0.03
C ASP A 12 5.19 18.66 -0.81
N GLY A 13 5.28 19.90 -1.29
CA GLY A 13 6.37 20.36 -2.16
C GLY A 13 6.35 19.69 -3.54
N GLU A 14 7.36 19.98 -4.35
CA GLU A 14 7.55 19.33 -5.65
C GLU A 14 8.53 18.16 -5.52
N TRP A 15 8.18 17.03 -6.15
CA TRP A 15 9.00 15.81 -6.16
C TRP A 15 9.26 15.35 -7.60
N PRO A 16 10.21 16.00 -8.31
CA PRO A 16 10.62 15.60 -9.65
C PRO A 16 11.02 14.14 -9.68
N TRP A 17 10.56 13.40 -10.67
CA TRP A 17 10.68 11.94 -10.68
C TRP A 17 11.21 11.39 -12.00
N GLU A 18 11.12 12.17 -13.08
CA GLU A 18 11.38 11.75 -14.44
C GLU A 18 12.83 11.27 -14.63
N GLU A 19 13.81 12.06 -14.19
CA GLU A 19 15.24 11.72 -14.30
C GLU A 19 15.57 10.49 -13.45
N LYS A 20 15.13 10.49 -12.19
CA LYS A 20 15.32 9.38 -11.27
C LYS A 20 14.68 8.08 -11.77
N ALA A 21 13.50 8.16 -12.38
CA ALA A 21 12.82 7.01 -12.97
C ALA A 21 13.58 6.49 -14.19
N ARG A 22 14.10 7.38 -15.04
CA ARG A 22 14.94 7.00 -16.19
C ARG A 22 16.16 6.21 -15.73
N GLU A 23 16.87 6.71 -14.72
CA GLU A 23 18.09 6.09 -14.20
C GLU A 23 17.85 4.78 -13.44
N GLN A 24 16.81 4.73 -12.59
CA GLN A 24 16.64 3.63 -11.63
C GLN A 24 15.65 2.56 -12.10
N LEU A 25 14.73 2.93 -13.00
CA LEU A 25 13.58 2.11 -13.41
C LEU A 25 13.53 1.83 -14.91
N ASN A 26 14.53 2.24 -15.69
CA ASN A 26 14.52 2.12 -17.16
C ASN A 26 13.28 2.79 -17.78
N ASP A 27 12.85 3.91 -17.20
CA ASP A 27 11.68 4.66 -17.62
C ASP A 27 12.07 5.55 -18.81
N ASP A 28 12.05 4.96 -20.00
CA ASP A 28 12.40 5.60 -21.26
C ASP A 28 11.13 6.02 -22.03
N PRO A 29 10.85 7.34 -22.15
CA PRO A 29 9.69 7.87 -22.86
C PRO A 29 9.53 7.36 -24.29
N GLU A 30 10.64 7.06 -24.98
CA GLU A 30 10.61 6.57 -26.36
C GLU A 30 9.97 5.18 -26.47
N THR A 31 9.99 4.40 -25.39
CA THR A 31 9.48 3.02 -25.36
C THR A 31 8.08 2.89 -24.75
N TYR A 32 7.52 3.97 -24.18
CA TYR A 32 6.27 3.92 -23.40
C TYR A 32 5.10 3.35 -24.18
N GLU A 33 4.82 3.90 -25.36
CA GLU A 33 3.67 3.50 -26.16
C GLU A 33 3.76 2.03 -26.57
N GLN A 34 4.95 1.59 -27.00
CA GLN A 34 5.20 0.21 -27.39
C GLN A 34 5.00 -0.74 -26.21
N LYS A 35 5.60 -0.44 -25.05
CA LYS A 35 5.54 -1.29 -23.85
C LYS A 35 4.12 -1.38 -23.29
N LEU A 36 3.41 -0.24 -23.28
CA LEU A 36 2.03 -0.18 -22.82
C LEU A 36 1.09 -0.94 -23.76
N SER A 37 1.24 -0.79 -25.07
CA SER A 37 0.46 -1.56 -26.05
C SER A 37 0.70 -3.06 -25.89
N ALA A 38 1.95 -3.49 -25.79
CA ALA A 38 2.30 -4.89 -25.61
C ALA A 38 1.70 -5.49 -24.32
N LEU A 39 1.70 -4.72 -23.22
CA LEU A 39 1.05 -5.15 -21.97
C LEU A 39 -0.47 -5.23 -22.12
N LYS A 40 -1.12 -4.25 -22.77
CA LYS A 40 -2.57 -4.27 -23.05
C LYS A 40 -2.95 -5.50 -23.87
N ASP A 41 -2.18 -5.85 -24.89
CA ASP A 41 -2.47 -7.00 -25.75
C ASP A 41 -2.34 -8.33 -24.99
N LYS A 42 -1.30 -8.48 -24.16
CA LYS A 42 -1.13 -9.63 -23.25
C LYS A 42 -2.31 -9.75 -22.28
N ILE A 43 -2.80 -8.62 -21.74
CA ILE A 43 -3.95 -8.60 -20.83
C ILE A 43 -5.22 -8.99 -21.57
N LYS A 44 -5.50 -8.43 -22.75
CA LYS A 44 -6.68 -8.77 -23.56
C LYS A 44 -6.71 -10.26 -23.91
N ALA A 45 -5.58 -10.79 -24.39
CA ALA A 45 -5.45 -12.22 -24.71
C ALA A 45 -5.72 -13.11 -23.48
N TRP A 46 -5.18 -12.73 -22.31
CA TRP A 46 -5.47 -13.45 -21.07
C TRP A 46 -6.92 -13.32 -20.63
N SER A 47 -7.51 -12.13 -20.70
CA SER A 47 -8.91 -11.90 -20.34
C SER A 47 -9.88 -12.71 -21.19
N ALA A 48 -9.58 -12.94 -22.46
CA ALA A 48 -10.37 -13.85 -23.31
C ALA A 48 -10.41 -15.30 -22.78
N THR A 49 -9.40 -15.72 -21.99
CA THR A 49 -9.36 -17.04 -21.33
C THR A 49 -10.02 -17.06 -19.95
N GLN A 50 -10.49 -15.91 -19.44
CA GLN A 50 -10.97 -15.75 -18.07
C GLN A 50 -12.38 -15.12 -18.06
N PRO A 51 -13.46 -15.92 -18.15
CA PRO A 51 -14.82 -15.40 -18.31
C PRO A 51 -15.30 -14.45 -17.19
N LYS A 52 -14.75 -14.60 -15.97
CA LYS A 52 -15.12 -13.79 -14.79
C LYS A 52 -14.23 -12.56 -14.57
N LEU A 53 -13.23 -12.35 -15.43
CA LEU A 53 -12.28 -11.26 -15.28
C LEU A 53 -12.76 -10.04 -16.06
N ARG A 54 -12.92 -8.91 -15.37
CA ARG A 54 -13.09 -7.60 -15.97
C ARG A 54 -11.76 -6.84 -15.94
N PRO A 55 -10.98 -6.82 -17.02
CA PRO A 55 -9.67 -6.17 -17.00
C PRO A 55 -9.80 -4.65 -16.86
N GLN A 56 -8.87 -4.04 -16.14
CA GLN A 56 -8.67 -2.60 -16.14
C GLN A 56 -7.52 -2.28 -17.09
N LEU A 57 -7.78 -1.43 -18.08
CA LEU A 57 -6.83 -1.11 -19.14
C LEU A 57 -6.41 0.37 -19.15
N ASP A 58 -6.73 1.10 -18.08
CA ASP A 58 -6.34 2.51 -17.94
C ASP A 58 -4.82 2.67 -17.96
N ASP A 59 -4.34 3.62 -18.77
CA ASP A 59 -2.92 3.79 -19.07
C ASP A 59 -2.09 4.06 -17.81
N SER A 60 -2.54 4.97 -16.94
CA SER A 60 -1.86 5.28 -15.68
C SER A 60 -1.77 4.08 -14.74
N PHE A 61 -2.81 3.25 -14.69
CA PHE A 61 -2.83 2.04 -13.90
C PHE A 61 -1.84 1.00 -14.43
N LEU A 62 -1.83 0.76 -15.75
CA LEU A 62 -0.91 -0.19 -16.38
C LEU A 62 0.55 0.28 -16.34
N MET A 63 0.78 1.58 -16.51
CA MET A 63 2.11 2.18 -16.37
C MET A 63 2.69 1.98 -14.97
N ALA A 64 1.86 1.97 -13.92
CA ALA A 64 2.32 1.66 -12.58
C ALA A 64 2.95 0.27 -12.48
N PHE A 65 2.38 -0.75 -13.14
CA PHE A 65 2.97 -2.10 -13.18
C PHE A 65 4.26 -2.15 -14.00
N LEU A 66 4.32 -1.42 -15.12
CA LEU A 66 5.54 -1.35 -15.95
C LEU A 66 6.68 -0.68 -15.17
N ARG A 67 6.46 0.54 -14.66
CA ARG A 67 7.47 1.34 -13.96
C ARG A 67 8.00 0.63 -12.72
N THR A 68 7.12 0.07 -11.89
CA THR A 68 7.55 -0.66 -10.67
C THR A 68 8.16 -2.03 -10.95
N ARG A 69 8.16 -2.51 -12.20
CA ARG A 69 8.88 -3.70 -12.66
C ARG A 69 9.97 -3.36 -13.66
N LYS A 70 10.44 -2.11 -13.65
CA LYS A 70 11.53 -1.61 -14.49
C LYS A 70 11.32 -1.87 -15.99
N PHE A 71 10.07 -1.74 -16.44
CA PHE A 71 9.62 -2.01 -17.80
C PHE A 71 9.86 -3.45 -18.31
N ASP A 72 10.10 -4.41 -17.40
CA ASP A 72 10.02 -5.83 -17.72
C ASP A 72 8.55 -6.23 -17.88
N GLU A 73 8.11 -6.34 -19.14
CA GLU A 73 6.74 -6.69 -19.49
C GLU A 73 6.29 -8.05 -18.93
N ARG A 74 7.21 -9.03 -18.80
CA ARG A 74 6.90 -10.36 -18.27
C ARG A 74 6.56 -10.26 -16.79
N LEU A 75 7.37 -9.51 -16.04
CA LEU A 75 7.16 -9.27 -14.62
C LEU A 75 5.94 -8.38 -14.39
N ALA A 76 5.75 -7.30 -15.17
CA ALA A 76 4.58 -6.43 -15.10
C ALA A 76 3.29 -7.22 -15.32
N PHE A 77 3.25 -8.04 -16.37
CA PHE A 77 2.08 -8.88 -16.66
C PHE A 77 1.82 -9.94 -15.58
N LYS A 78 2.87 -10.59 -15.05
CA LYS A 78 2.74 -11.50 -13.90
C LYS A 78 2.17 -10.78 -12.67
N SER A 79 2.65 -9.58 -12.38
CA SER A 79 2.22 -8.73 -11.28
C SER A 79 0.74 -8.34 -11.42
N TYR A 80 0.32 -7.88 -12.61
CA TYR A 80 -1.07 -7.55 -12.92
C TYR A 80 -2.03 -8.74 -12.69
N LYS A 81 -1.67 -9.94 -13.17
CA LYS A 81 -2.49 -11.14 -12.94
C LYS A 81 -2.64 -11.45 -11.45
N ASN A 82 -1.55 -11.34 -10.71
CA ASN A 82 -1.55 -11.69 -9.30
C ASN A 82 -2.24 -10.63 -8.42
N PHE A 83 -2.19 -9.35 -8.82
CA PHE A 83 -2.94 -8.27 -8.16
C PHE A 83 -4.43 -8.63 -8.03
N TYR A 84 -5.06 -9.07 -9.12
CA TYR A 84 -6.46 -9.49 -9.06
C TYR A 84 -6.72 -10.80 -8.33
N ARG A 85 -5.69 -11.63 -8.13
CA ARG A 85 -5.80 -12.86 -7.31
C ARG A 85 -5.77 -12.59 -5.81
N VAL A 86 -5.30 -11.42 -5.35
CA VAL A 86 -5.28 -11.08 -3.91
C VAL A 86 -6.70 -11.15 -3.32
N ARG A 87 -7.70 -10.62 -4.03
CA ARG A 87 -9.09 -10.67 -3.57
C ARG A 87 -9.65 -12.10 -3.46
N LEU A 88 -9.11 -13.03 -4.25
CA LEU A 88 -9.51 -14.44 -4.23
C LEU A 88 -8.96 -15.21 -3.01
N CYS A 89 -8.05 -14.62 -2.23
CA CYS A 89 -7.60 -15.23 -0.98
C CYS A 89 -8.71 -15.32 0.07
N ASN A 90 -9.67 -14.39 0.05
CA ASN A 90 -10.87 -14.42 0.88
C ASN A 90 -12.02 -13.64 0.19
N PRO A 91 -12.73 -14.30 -0.76
CA PRO A 91 -13.81 -13.68 -1.52
C PRO A 91 -14.88 -13.06 -0.61
N GLY A 92 -15.41 -11.90 -1.01
CA GLY A 92 -16.41 -11.16 -0.23
C GLY A 92 -15.89 -10.46 1.03
N LYS A 93 -14.62 -10.63 1.40
CA LYS A 93 -13.99 -9.93 2.54
C LYS A 93 -12.81 -9.05 2.13
N LEU A 94 -12.02 -9.46 1.13
CA LEU A 94 -10.92 -8.65 0.59
C LEU A 94 -11.39 -7.88 -0.65
N PHE A 95 -11.14 -6.57 -0.65
CA PHE A 95 -11.45 -5.66 -1.76
C PHE A 95 -12.88 -5.84 -2.28
N VAL A 96 -13.84 -5.73 -1.36
CA VAL A 96 -15.25 -6.01 -1.63
C VAL A 96 -15.79 -5.07 -2.69
N VAL A 97 -16.44 -5.63 -3.71
CA VAL A 97 -17.07 -4.87 -4.79
C VAL A 97 -18.11 -3.91 -4.21
N GLY A 98 -18.12 -2.67 -4.69
CA GLY A 98 -19.00 -1.61 -4.22
C GLY A 98 -18.56 -0.92 -2.91
N ARG A 99 -17.50 -1.40 -2.23
CA ARG A 99 -17.00 -0.77 -1.00
C ARG A 99 -15.82 0.14 -1.29
N GLY A 100 -16.07 1.45 -1.21
CA GLY A 100 -15.02 2.46 -1.25
C GLY A 100 -14.55 2.91 0.15
N PRO A 101 -13.59 3.84 0.21
CA PRO A 101 -12.97 4.33 1.44
C PRO A 101 -13.94 4.82 2.53
N LYS A 102 -15.06 5.48 2.19
CA LYS A 102 -16.07 5.93 3.17
C LYS A 102 -16.65 4.79 4.02
N PHE A 103 -16.73 3.57 3.50
CA PHE A 103 -17.17 2.40 4.28
C PHE A 103 -16.26 2.12 5.48
N TYR A 104 -15.00 2.56 5.38
CA TYR A 104 -13.95 2.35 6.36
C TYR A 104 -13.66 3.59 7.22
N SER A 105 -14.53 4.61 7.18
CA SER A 105 -14.30 5.93 7.83
C SER A 105 -13.89 5.84 9.29
N LYS A 106 -14.49 4.91 10.05
CA LYS A 106 -14.19 4.70 11.47
C LYS A 106 -12.70 4.43 11.76
N TYR A 107 -11.97 3.86 10.80
CA TYR A 107 -10.54 3.55 10.94
C TYR A 107 -9.63 4.75 10.64
N TYR A 108 -10.20 5.83 10.09
CA TYR A 108 -9.55 7.13 9.91
C TYR A 108 -9.96 8.09 11.03
N ASP A 109 -11.25 8.15 11.39
CA ASP A 109 -11.79 9.07 12.42
C ASP A 109 -11.14 8.84 13.79
N LYS A 110 -11.06 7.58 14.22
CA LYS A 110 -10.23 7.15 15.35
C LYS A 110 -9.06 6.37 14.74
N PRO A 111 -7.96 7.04 14.37
CA PRO A 111 -7.04 6.49 13.40
C PRO A 111 -6.42 5.20 13.93
N ILE A 112 -6.57 4.14 13.12
CA ILE A 112 -5.82 2.88 13.19
C ILE A 112 -4.88 2.84 11.99
N VAL A 113 -5.31 3.43 10.87
CA VAL A 113 -4.51 3.60 9.67
C VAL A 113 -4.57 5.04 9.18
N SER A 114 -3.45 5.53 8.65
CA SER A 114 -3.37 6.87 8.06
C SER A 114 -2.22 6.94 7.04
N LEU A 115 -2.28 7.91 6.14
CA LEU A 115 -1.11 8.43 5.44
C LEU A 115 -0.57 9.64 6.25
N LEU A 116 0.70 9.99 6.12
CA LEU A 116 1.21 11.29 6.60
C LEU A 116 0.88 12.40 5.60
N LYS A 117 0.63 13.61 6.09
CA LYS A 117 0.17 14.76 5.28
C LYS A 117 1.22 15.27 4.27
N GLN A 118 2.46 14.83 4.41
CA GLN A 118 3.62 15.20 3.60
C GLN A 118 4.41 13.94 3.28
N ARG A 119 5.02 13.91 2.09
CA ARG A 119 6.09 12.98 1.76
C ARG A 119 7.25 13.17 2.71
N ASN A 120 8.01 12.09 2.89
CA ASN A 120 9.22 12.08 3.68
C ASN A 120 10.27 13.02 3.05
N PRO A 121 10.67 14.10 3.73
CA PRO A 121 11.67 15.04 3.20
C PRO A 121 13.01 14.39 2.88
N LEU A 122 13.31 13.23 3.49
CA LEU A 122 14.58 12.52 3.27
C LEU A 122 14.69 11.90 1.88
N ASP A 123 13.59 11.43 1.29
CA ASP A 123 13.62 10.62 0.07
C ASP A 123 12.39 10.72 -0.84
N GLY A 124 11.40 11.55 -0.50
CA GLY A 124 10.15 11.76 -1.25
C GLY A 124 9.13 10.64 -1.12
N SER A 125 9.39 9.64 -0.27
CA SER A 125 8.47 8.51 -0.10
C SER A 125 7.22 8.91 0.66
N LEU A 126 6.08 8.32 0.29
CA LEU A 126 4.87 8.41 1.11
C LEU A 126 4.99 7.52 2.34
N VAL A 127 4.54 8.00 3.50
CA VAL A 127 4.65 7.25 4.76
C VAL A 127 3.26 6.91 5.29
N PHE A 128 2.95 5.62 5.30
CA PHE A 128 1.74 5.09 5.88
C PHE A 128 1.98 4.66 7.33
N ILE A 129 1.00 4.88 8.20
CA ILE A 129 1.00 4.43 9.58
C ILE A 129 -0.13 3.42 9.77
N TYR A 130 0.21 2.31 10.41
CA TYR A 130 -0.70 1.35 11.01
C TYR A 130 -0.41 1.32 12.51
N SER A 131 -1.36 1.67 13.38
CA SER A 131 -1.15 1.66 14.84
C SER A 131 -2.23 0.87 15.55
N PHE A 132 -1.79 0.07 16.53
CA PHE A 132 -2.67 -0.71 17.40
C PHE A 132 -3.18 0.07 18.62
N ARG A 133 -2.76 1.33 18.83
CA ARG A 133 -3.14 2.14 20.00
C ARG A 133 -4.65 2.28 20.16
N ASN A 134 -5.35 2.39 19.04
CA ASN A 134 -6.79 2.55 18.96
C ASN A 134 -7.52 1.26 18.57
N PHE A 135 -6.81 0.15 18.41
CA PHE A 135 -7.38 -1.10 17.92
C PHE A 135 -8.06 -1.90 19.04
N ASN A 136 -9.35 -2.19 18.86
CA ASN A 136 -10.15 -3.03 19.73
C ASN A 136 -10.67 -4.25 18.95
N ILE A 137 -10.34 -5.46 19.40
CA ILE A 137 -10.70 -6.71 18.71
C ILE A 137 -12.22 -6.99 18.66
N GLY A 138 -13.00 -6.44 19.60
CA GLY A 138 -14.46 -6.56 19.62
C GLY A 138 -15.17 -5.62 18.64
N GLU A 139 -14.53 -4.50 18.29
CA GLU A 139 -15.12 -3.43 17.47
C GLU A 139 -14.51 -3.33 16.07
N ASN A 140 -13.29 -3.83 15.90
CA ASN A 140 -12.46 -3.64 14.72
C ASN A 140 -12.11 -4.96 14.06
N SER A 141 -12.12 -4.95 12.73
CA SER A 141 -11.77 -6.09 11.90
C SER A 141 -10.44 -5.81 11.22
N MET A 142 -9.43 -6.65 11.48
CA MET A 142 -8.11 -6.53 10.84
C MET A 142 -8.18 -6.60 9.31
N ILE A 143 -9.15 -7.31 8.75
CA ILE A 143 -9.39 -7.35 7.30
C ILE A 143 -9.91 -5.99 6.81
N ASP A 144 -10.82 -5.38 7.56
CA ASP A 144 -11.35 -4.08 7.17
C ASP A 144 -10.30 -2.98 7.32
N VAL A 145 -9.44 -3.05 8.36
CA VAL A 145 -8.28 -2.15 8.49
C VAL A 145 -7.31 -2.34 7.32
N PHE A 146 -7.05 -3.59 6.91
CA PHE A 146 -6.23 -3.87 5.73
C PHE A 146 -6.86 -3.31 4.45
N ASN A 147 -8.16 -3.51 4.23
CA ASN A 147 -8.88 -2.93 3.09
C ASN A 147 -8.81 -1.40 3.12
N ALA A 148 -9.03 -0.77 4.28
CA ALA A 148 -9.02 0.67 4.46
C ALA A 148 -7.74 1.29 3.91
N ILE A 149 -6.58 0.84 4.40
CA ILE A 149 -5.28 1.37 3.97
C ILE A 149 -4.93 0.97 2.54
N PHE A 150 -5.27 -0.27 2.13
CA PHE A 150 -4.95 -0.75 0.80
C PHE A 150 -5.65 0.05 -0.30
N LEU A 151 -6.93 0.41 -0.11
CA LEU A 151 -7.66 1.23 -1.07
C LEU A 151 -6.98 2.59 -1.27
N ILE A 152 -6.49 3.21 -0.19
CA ILE A 152 -5.76 4.48 -0.26
C ILE A 152 -4.42 4.29 -0.99
N ILE A 153 -3.66 3.26 -0.62
CA ILE A 153 -2.38 2.95 -1.27
C ILE A 153 -2.60 2.80 -2.79
N MET A 154 -3.61 2.05 -3.21
CA MET A 154 -3.88 1.83 -4.64
C MET A 154 -4.25 3.11 -5.40
N GLU A 155 -4.84 4.10 -4.73
CA GLU A 155 -5.12 5.40 -5.34
C GLU A 155 -3.86 6.26 -5.48
N VAL A 156 -2.91 6.19 -4.55
CA VAL A 156 -1.70 7.03 -4.63
C VAL A 156 -0.58 6.40 -5.47
N VAL A 157 -0.47 5.07 -5.53
CA VAL A 157 0.62 4.38 -6.25
C VAL A 157 0.48 4.42 -7.78
N VAL A 158 -0.62 4.94 -8.31
CA VAL A 158 -0.74 5.22 -9.76
C VAL A 158 -0.06 6.54 -10.17
N ASP A 159 0.36 7.35 -9.19
CA ASP A 159 1.15 8.55 -9.42
C ASP A 159 2.62 8.21 -9.76
N PRO A 160 3.18 8.71 -10.87
CA PRO A 160 4.55 8.40 -11.29
C PRO A 160 5.62 8.83 -10.27
N SER A 161 5.40 9.94 -9.55
CA SER A 161 6.33 10.38 -8.50
C SER A 161 6.29 9.43 -7.32
N VAL A 162 5.12 8.93 -6.91
CA VAL A 162 5.01 7.88 -5.88
C VAL A 162 5.66 6.57 -6.34
N GLN A 163 5.49 6.16 -7.60
CA GLN A 163 6.11 4.94 -8.14
C GLN A 163 7.64 4.99 -8.07
N THR A 164 8.20 6.18 -8.25
CA THR A 164 9.64 6.44 -8.28
C THR A 164 10.24 6.57 -6.89
N HIS A 165 9.62 7.40 -6.04
CA HIS A 165 10.09 7.64 -4.67
C HIS A 165 9.71 6.51 -3.70
N GLY A 166 8.66 5.78 -4.00
CA GLY A 166 8.19 4.63 -3.23
C GLY A 166 7.38 5.01 -1.99
N ILE A 167 7.12 4.01 -1.16
CA ILE A 167 6.33 4.12 0.06
C ILE A 167 7.08 3.50 1.24
N ARG A 168 6.82 3.99 2.45
CA ARG A 168 7.23 3.42 3.72
C ARG A 168 6.00 3.10 4.55
N ILE A 169 6.07 2.04 5.34
CA ILE A 169 4.97 1.60 6.19
C ILE A 169 5.49 1.49 7.61
N ILE A 170 4.94 2.28 8.51
CA ILE A 170 5.18 2.22 9.96
C ILE A 170 4.09 1.36 10.58
N ILE A 171 4.48 0.39 11.41
CA ILE A 171 3.57 -0.44 12.20
C ILE A 171 3.89 -0.22 13.67
N ASP A 172 3.02 0.52 14.36
CA ASP A 172 3.12 0.77 15.78
C ASP A 172 2.32 -0.27 16.57
N PHE A 173 3.04 -1.19 17.23
CA PHE A 173 2.47 -2.26 18.03
C PHE A 173 2.05 -1.83 19.45
N THR A 174 2.14 -0.55 19.79
CA THR A 174 1.66 -0.05 21.09
C THR A 174 0.19 -0.42 21.29
N GLY A 175 -0.12 -1.07 22.42
CA GLY A 175 -1.49 -1.50 22.74
C GLY A 175 -1.93 -2.81 22.05
N VAL A 176 -1.07 -3.46 21.27
CA VAL A 176 -1.42 -4.73 20.63
C VAL A 176 -1.68 -5.82 21.67
N SER A 177 -2.83 -6.49 21.58
CA SER A 177 -3.14 -7.64 22.43
C SER A 177 -2.71 -8.95 21.78
N PHE A 178 -2.31 -9.93 22.60
CA PHE A 178 -2.03 -11.29 22.12
C PHE A 178 -3.23 -11.88 21.36
N ALA A 179 -4.45 -11.61 21.83
CA ALA A 179 -5.68 -12.04 21.17
C ALA A 179 -5.84 -11.44 19.76
N ALA A 180 -5.49 -10.15 19.57
CA ALA A 180 -5.54 -9.50 18.27
C ALA A 180 -4.58 -10.15 17.27
N VAL A 181 -3.33 -10.39 17.69
CA VAL A 181 -2.32 -11.04 16.84
C VAL A 181 -2.70 -12.49 16.56
N LYS A 182 -3.16 -13.25 17.56
CA LYS A 182 -3.64 -14.63 17.37
C LYS A 182 -4.79 -14.69 16.37
N SER A 183 -5.74 -13.76 16.46
CA SER A 183 -6.88 -13.67 15.52
C SER A 183 -6.40 -13.48 14.07
N VAL A 184 -5.40 -12.63 13.85
CA VAL A 184 -4.80 -12.45 12.51
C VAL A 184 -4.02 -13.67 12.07
N MET A 185 -3.16 -14.20 12.94
CA MET A 185 -2.28 -15.31 12.58
C MET A 185 -3.04 -16.59 12.25
N ALA A 186 -4.15 -16.85 12.94
CA ALA A 186 -4.99 -18.02 12.68
C ALA A 186 -5.64 -18.00 11.28
N LYS A 187 -5.66 -16.84 10.61
CA LYS A 187 -6.29 -16.65 9.30
C LYS A 187 -5.25 -16.77 8.20
N MET A 188 -5.01 -17.99 7.72
CA MET A 188 -4.06 -18.26 6.63
C MET A 188 -4.30 -17.38 5.38
N TYR A 189 -5.55 -17.01 5.08
CA TYR A 189 -5.86 -16.13 3.95
C TYR A 189 -5.24 -14.73 4.09
N TYR A 190 -5.08 -14.22 5.31
CA TYR A 190 -4.49 -12.89 5.55
C TYR A 190 -3.01 -12.88 5.19
N HIS A 191 -2.28 -13.92 5.60
CA HIS A 191 -0.87 -14.10 5.24
C HIS A 191 -0.69 -14.25 3.74
N LYS A 192 -1.50 -15.10 3.10
CA LYS A 192 -1.49 -15.29 1.64
C LYS A 192 -1.79 -13.99 0.90
N ALA A 193 -2.82 -13.26 1.32
CA ALA A 193 -3.19 -11.98 0.71
C ALA A 193 -2.08 -10.94 0.87
N SER A 194 -1.49 -10.84 2.05
CA SER A 194 -0.40 -9.89 2.34
C SER A 194 0.86 -10.20 1.55
N GLN A 195 1.25 -11.47 1.45
CA GLN A 195 2.41 -11.90 0.66
C GLN A 195 2.17 -11.67 -0.84
N LEU A 196 0.97 -11.99 -1.33
CA LEU A 196 0.62 -11.78 -2.72
C LEU A 196 0.56 -10.28 -3.06
N ALA A 197 -0.03 -9.46 -2.19
CA ALA A 197 -0.06 -8.01 -2.35
C ALA A 197 1.35 -7.41 -2.45
N GLN A 198 2.26 -7.78 -1.54
CA GLN A 198 3.64 -7.28 -1.52
C GLN A 198 4.40 -7.56 -2.83
N THR A 199 4.15 -8.69 -3.48
CA THR A 199 4.85 -9.08 -4.72
C THR A 199 4.12 -8.66 -5.99
N SER A 200 2.85 -8.26 -5.88
CA SER A 200 1.96 -8.11 -7.05
C SER A 200 1.41 -6.71 -7.23
N CYS A 201 1.37 -5.89 -6.18
CA CYS A 201 0.93 -4.52 -6.31
C CYS A 201 2.00 -3.66 -7.00
N PRO A 202 1.59 -2.63 -7.75
CA PRO A 202 2.49 -1.74 -8.46
C PRO A 202 3.03 -0.66 -7.53
N TRP A 203 3.73 -1.09 -6.47
CA TRP A 203 4.39 -0.19 -5.52
C TRP A 203 5.86 -0.57 -5.34
N HIS A 204 6.63 0.35 -4.77
CA HIS A 204 7.99 0.12 -4.30
C HIS A 204 8.05 0.43 -2.81
N VAL A 205 8.13 -0.61 -1.97
CA VAL A 205 8.24 -0.42 -0.52
C VAL A 205 9.71 -0.20 -0.16
N LYS A 206 10.03 1.00 0.34
CA LYS A 206 11.37 1.42 0.78
C LYS A 206 11.69 0.97 2.20
N GLY A 207 10.67 0.69 3.01
CA GLY A 207 10.84 0.29 4.40
C GLY A 207 9.54 -0.09 5.08
N PHE A 208 9.59 -1.19 5.83
CA PHE A 208 8.63 -1.56 6.86
C PHE A 208 9.27 -1.32 8.22
N HIS A 209 8.68 -0.44 9.02
CA HIS A 209 9.24 -0.01 10.30
C HIS A 209 8.32 -0.41 11.43
N ALA A 210 8.71 -1.42 12.21
CA ALA A 210 7.96 -1.90 13.36
C ALA A 210 8.44 -1.21 14.64
N LEU A 211 7.51 -0.58 15.36
CA LEU A 211 7.76 0.12 16.62
C LEU A 211 7.10 -0.63 17.78
N GLU A 212 7.64 -0.48 18.99
CA GLU A 212 7.08 -1.04 20.22
C GLU A 212 6.71 -2.54 20.09
N THR A 213 7.53 -3.29 19.36
CA THR A 213 7.24 -4.67 19.00
C THR A 213 7.48 -5.58 20.19
N PRO A 214 6.45 -6.27 20.72
CA PRO A 214 6.64 -7.23 21.80
C PRO A 214 7.63 -8.33 21.41
N LYS A 215 8.48 -8.76 22.36
CA LYS A 215 9.55 -9.75 22.10
C LYS A 215 9.04 -11.04 21.44
N TRP A 216 7.84 -11.50 21.79
CA TRP A 216 7.22 -12.68 21.21
C TRP A 216 6.78 -12.47 19.75
N ILE A 217 6.32 -11.26 19.37
CA ILE A 217 6.05 -10.89 17.97
C ILE A 217 7.37 -10.86 17.19
N LEU A 218 8.41 -10.25 17.76
CA LEU A 218 9.72 -10.19 17.11
C LEU A 218 10.30 -11.59 16.84
N GLY A 219 10.22 -12.48 17.82
CA GLY A 219 10.65 -13.88 17.67
C GLY A 219 9.91 -14.60 16.54
N MET A 220 8.58 -14.48 16.50
CA MET A 220 7.77 -15.07 15.43
C MET A 220 8.06 -14.46 14.06
N ALA A 221 8.16 -13.13 13.99
CA ALA A 221 8.43 -12.42 12.74
C ALA A 221 9.75 -12.88 12.12
N ARG A 222 10.80 -13.05 12.93
CA ARG A 222 12.10 -13.57 12.45
C ARG A 222 11.99 -14.97 11.86
N ILE A 223 11.23 -15.86 12.48
CA ILE A 223 10.99 -17.22 11.96
C ILE A 223 10.25 -17.17 10.62
N LEU A 224 9.18 -16.38 10.53
CA LEU A 224 8.37 -16.25 9.32
C LEU A 224 9.15 -15.58 8.18
N GLN A 225 9.94 -14.55 8.49
CA GLN A 225 10.79 -13.85 7.52
C GLN A 225 11.80 -14.79 6.87
N LEU A 226 12.52 -15.57 7.68
CA LEU A 226 13.53 -16.51 7.18
C LEU A 226 12.92 -17.61 6.31
N ALA A 227 11.73 -18.09 6.66
CA ALA A 227 11.07 -19.19 5.97
C ALA A 227 10.33 -18.77 4.69
N PHE A 228 9.76 -17.55 4.62
CA PHE A 228 8.76 -17.23 3.58
C PHE A 228 8.98 -15.92 2.80
N LEU A 229 9.90 -15.04 3.23
CA LEU A 229 10.14 -13.77 2.50
C LEU A 229 11.43 -13.84 1.67
N PRO A 230 11.43 -13.36 0.41
CA PRO A 230 12.66 -13.15 -0.36
C PRO A 230 13.63 -12.21 0.37
N ARG A 231 14.94 -12.32 0.08
CA ARG A 231 16.00 -11.46 0.66
C ARG A 231 15.65 -9.97 0.56
N GLU A 232 15.30 -9.52 -0.64
CA GLU A 232 14.93 -8.13 -0.92
C GLU A 232 13.80 -7.60 -0.03
N GLN A 233 12.83 -8.44 0.35
CA GLN A 233 11.74 -8.05 1.25
C GLN A 233 12.16 -8.04 2.71
N ARG A 234 13.14 -8.86 3.10
CA ARG A 234 13.69 -8.85 4.45
C ARG A 234 14.57 -7.63 4.72
N ASP A 235 15.33 -7.21 3.71
CA ASP A 235 16.31 -6.13 3.85
C ASP A 235 15.64 -4.76 4.11
N VAL A 236 14.36 -4.63 3.77
CA VAL A 236 13.55 -3.44 4.02
C VAL A 236 12.72 -3.55 5.31
N MET A 237 12.85 -4.61 6.11
CA MET A 237 12.15 -4.75 7.40
C MET A 237 13.04 -4.30 8.56
N HIS A 238 12.60 -3.28 9.27
CA HIS A 238 13.30 -2.68 10.39
C HIS A 238 12.46 -2.81 11.66
N PHE A 239 13.08 -3.29 12.74
CA PHE A 239 12.48 -3.34 14.06
C PHE A 239 13.24 -2.35 14.95
N HIS A 240 12.52 -1.36 15.46
CA HIS A 240 13.11 -0.28 16.23
C HIS A 240 12.88 -0.52 17.71
N GLY A 241 13.96 -0.45 18.49
CA GLY A 241 13.88 -0.53 19.96
C GLY A 241 13.58 0.82 20.59
N ARG A 242 13.86 1.91 19.87
CA ARG A 242 13.61 3.29 20.29
C ARG A 242 13.06 4.09 19.12
N LEU A 243 12.14 5.03 19.39
CA LEU A 243 11.57 5.89 18.34
C LEU A 243 12.63 6.70 17.57
N ALA A 244 13.72 7.11 18.22
CA ALA A 244 14.80 7.84 17.56
C ALA A 244 15.44 7.07 16.39
N GLU A 245 15.43 5.73 16.41
CA GLU A 245 15.97 4.90 15.31
C GLU A 245 15.08 4.97 14.06
N LEU A 246 13.80 5.34 14.21
CA LEU A 246 12.93 5.61 13.07
C LEU A 246 13.37 6.86 12.31
N HIS A 247 13.99 7.84 12.99
CA HIS A 247 14.32 9.13 12.40
C HIS A 247 15.41 9.05 11.33
N ASP A 248 16.21 7.99 11.33
CA ASP A 248 17.17 7.68 10.26
C ASP A 248 16.47 7.35 8.93
N PHE A 249 15.19 6.96 8.98
CA PHE A 249 14.41 6.52 7.83
C PHE A 249 13.25 7.46 7.48
N VAL A 250 12.67 8.14 8.48
CA VAL A 250 11.53 9.04 8.31
C VAL A 250 11.78 10.32 9.11
N SER A 251 11.70 11.48 8.46
CA SER A 251 11.95 12.76 9.13
C SER A 251 11.00 12.96 10.33
N PRO A 252 11.51 13.34 11.51
CA PRO A 252 10.67 13.69 12.66
C PRO A 252 9.75 14.88 12.36
N SER A 253 10.09 15.74 11.40
CA SER A 253 9.29 16.92 11.04
C SER A 253 7.88 16.59 10.53
N ILE A 254 7.68 15.40 9.98
CA ILE A 254 6.38 14.95 9.44
C ILE A 254 5.68 13.91 10.33
N LEU A 255 6.39 13.40 11.35
CA LEU A 255 5.86 12.39 12.25
C LEU A 255 5.01 13.03 13.36
N PRO A 256 3.92 12.38 13.78
CA PRO A 256 3.15 12.86 14.92
C PRO A 256 3.90 12.68 16.24
N ASP A 257 3.51 13.42 17.26
CA ASP A 257 4.16 13.45 18.58
C ASP A 257 4.26 12.05 19.22
N ILE A 258 3.23 11.23 19.03
CA ILE A 258 3.17 9.85 19.57
C ILE A 258 4.22 8.91 18.97
N LEU A 259 4.80 9.28 17.82
CA LEU A 259 5.88 8.56 17.14
C LEU A 259 7.22 9.30 17.24
N GLY A 260 7.34 10.27 18.16
CA GLY A 260 8.57 11.01 18.42
C GLY A 260 8.83 12.17 17.46
N GLY A 261 7.84 12.58 16.67
CA GLY A 261 7.96 13.68 15.73
C GLY A 261 7.48 15.03 16.28
N SER A 262 7.41 16.01 15.37
CA SER A 262 7.00 17.39 15.66
C SER A 262 5.84 17.89 14.79
N ALA A 263 5.15 17.00 14.08
CA ALA A 263 4.00 17.36 13.24
C ALA A 263 2.69 17.52 14.03
N GLY A 264 2.77 17.45 15.37
CA GLY A 264 1.64 17.59 16.27
C GLY A 264 0.89 16.27 16.51
N LYS A 265 -0.35 16.40 16.98
CA LYS A 265 -1.18 15.24 17.35
C LYS A 265 -1.49 14.38 16.14
N TRP A 266 -1.55 13.07 16.37
CA TRP A 266 -1.99 12.13 15.35
C TRP A 266 -3.50 12.22 15.16
N GLU A 267 -3.92 12.92 14.12
CA GLU A 267 -5.32 13.18 13.78
C GLU A 267 -5.64 12.65 12.38
N GLY A 268 -6.80 11.99 12.24
CA GLY A 268 -7.28 11.47 10.96
C GLY A 268 -8.26 12.38 10.23
N SER A 269 -8.48 13.60 10.71
CA SER A 269 -9.43 14.57 10.12
C SER A 269 -9.15 14.86 8.65
N TRP A 270 -7.88 15.08 8.29
CA TRP A 270 -7.49 15.34 6.91
C TRP A 270 -7.71 14.13 5.99
N MET A 271 -7.48 12.91 6.52
CA MET A 271 -7.71 11.67 5.79
C MET A 271 -9.17 11.54 5.42
N LYS A 272 -10.09 11.93 6.34
CA LYS A 272 -11.53 11.91 6.11
C LYS A 272 -11.91 12.70 4.86
N GLU A 273 -11.47 13.96 4.77
CA GLU A 273 -11.75 14.81 3.61
C GLU A 273 -11.15 14.24 2.32
N ALA A 274 -9.92 13.73 2.39
CA ALA A 274 -9.25 13.12 1.24
C ALA A 274 -9.97 11.85 0.75
N VAL A 275 -10.43 10.98 1.66
CA VAL A 275 -11.15 9.75 1.29
C VAL A 275 -12.54 10.02 0.71
N GLU A 276 -13.18 11.14 1.08
CA GLU A 276 -14.46 11.53 0.50
C GLU A 276 -14.32 11.86 -0.98
N LYS A 277 -13.26 12.59 -1.37
CA LYS A 277 -12.99 12.99 -2.76
C LYS A 277 -12.74 11.82 -3.70
N ILE A 278 -12.07 10.77 -3.22
CA ILE A 278 -11.74 9.59 -4.05
C ILE A 278 -12.80 8.48 -3.99
N HIS A 279 -13.82 8.61 -3.15
CA HIS A 279 -14.72 7.49 -2.82
C HIS A 279 -15.35 6.85 -4.05
N ASP A 280 -16.03 7.66 -4.85
CA ASP A 280 -16.82 7.17 -5.99
C ASP A 280 -15.91 6.58 -7.08
N GLY A 281 -14.72 7.16 -7.26
CA GLY A 281 -13.68 6.63 -8.14
C GLY A 281 -13.23 5.24 -7.72
N VAL A 282 -12.97 5.04 -6.41
CA VAL A 282 -12.58 3.74 -5.86
C VAL A 282 -13.73 2.73 -5.96
N VAL A 283 -14.97 3.15 -5.67
CA VAL A 283 -16.16 2.30 -5.82
C VAL A 283 -16.27 1.81 -7.26
N LYS A 284 -16.15 2.69 -8.25
CA LYS A 284 -16.16 2.32 -9.67
C LYS A 284 -15.06 1.33 -10.00
N LYS A 285 -13.82 1.57 -9.55
CA LYS A 285 -12.67 0.68 -9.78
C LYS A 285 -12.83 -0.70 -9.12
N SER A 286 -13.60 -0.80 -8.03
CA SER A 286 -13.83 -2.08 -7.33
C SER A 286 -14.49 -3.16 -8.20
N HIS A 287 -15.15 -2.76 -9.30
CA HIS A 287 -15.78 -3.64 -10.29
C HIS A 287 -14.81 -4.21 -11.33
N TYR A 288 -13.54 -3.80 -11.35
CA TYR A 288 -12.49 -4.48 -12.11
C TYR A 288 -11.99 -5.73 -11.38
N GLY A 289 -11.30 -6.59 -12.12
CA GLY A 289 -10.75 -7.85 -11.63
C GLY A 289 -11.72 -9.02 -11.73
N PHE A 290 -11.46 -10.06 -10.94
CA PHE A 290 -12.40 -11.16 -10.78
C PHE A 290 -13.61 -10.66 -10.00
N VAL A 291 -14.75 -10.57 -10.66
CA VAL A 291 -16.03 -10.26 -10.01
C VAL A 291 -16.85 -11.53 -9.98
N GLU A 292 -17.38 -11.87 -8.81
CA GLU A 292 -18.38 -12.93 -8.70
C GLU A 292 -19.69 -12.39 -9.28
N SER A 293 -20.36 -13.22 -10.10
CA SER A 293 -21.72 -12.99 -10.59
C SER A 293 -22.72 -13.18 -9.46
#